data_AF-A0A7J3KGH7-F1
#
_entry.id   AF-A0A7J3KGH7-F1
#
_cell.length_a   1.000
_cell.length_b   1.000
_cell.length_c   1.000
_cell.angle_alpha   90.00
_cell.angle_beta   90.00
_cell.angle_gamma   90.00
#
_symmetry.space_group_name_H-M   'P 1'
#
loop_
_entity.id
_entity.type
_entity.pdbx_description
1 polymer ?
#
loop_
_entity_poly.entity_id
_entity_poly.type
_entity_poly.pdbx_seq_one_letter_code
_entity_poly.pdbx_strand_id
1 'polypeptide(L)'
;MVKIHERKFVSVDPDKCVGCQVCEYICSWTKEKAFNPLKSRIRVVRLNPLVNVSITCRLCEDPPCVAACPRDALTQSEENGTILVDEDKCNGC
;
A
#
# COMPACT_ATOMS: atom_id res chain seq x y z
N MET A 1 -22.82 -15.69 3.27
CA MET A 1 -22.11 -15.97 2.01
C MET A 1 -21.50 -14.66 1.55
N VAL A 2 -20.23 -14.42 1.88
CA VAL A 2 -19.54 -13.16 1.55
C VAL A 2 -19.28 -13.17 0.05
N LYS A 3 -19.73 -12.13 -0.66
CA LYS A 3 -19.44 -11.93 -2.08
C LYS A 3 -17.94 -11.74 -2.23
N ILE A 4 -17.25 -12.71 -2.81
CA ILE A 4 -15.84 -12.55 -3.20
C ILE A 4 -15.84 -11.61 -4.41
N HIS A 5 -15.82 -10.30 -4.15
CA HIS A 5 -15.43 -9.35 -5.18
C HIS A 5 -14.01 -9.70 -5.59
N GLU A 6 -13.79 -9.91 -6.89
CA GLU A 6 -12.49 -10.25 -7.46
C GLU A 6 -11.45 -9.21 -7.02
N ARG A 7 -10.62 -9.57 -6.03
CA ARG A 7 -9.68 -8.64 -5.38
C ARG A 7 -8.57 -8.27 -6.37
N LYS A 8 -8.43 -6.99 -6.67
CA LYS A 8 -7.44 -6.46 -7.62
C LYS A 8 -6.37 -5.69 -6.86
N PHE A 9 -5.12 -6.08 -7.02
CA PHE A 9 -3.99 -5.37 -6.45
C PHE A 9 -2.91 -5.16 -7.51
N VAL A 10 -2.02 -4.20 -7.24
CA VAL A 10 -0.91 -3.90 -8.13
C VAL A 10 0.27 -4.78 -7.74
N SER A 11 0.69 -5.67 -8.64
CA SER A 11 1.91 -6.47 -8.47
C SER A 11 3.05 -5.92 -9.33
N VAL A 12 4.27 -6.19 -8.92
CA VAL A 12 5.48 -5.87 -9.66
C VAL A 12 6.08 -7.13 -10.27
N ASP A 13 6.64 -6.98 -11.46
CA ASP A 13 7.51 -7.97 -12.09
C ASP A 13 8.96 -7.71 -11.64
N PRO A 14 9.55 -8.56 -10.78
CA PRO A 14 10.89 -8.31 -10.22
C PRO A 14 11.99 -8.28 -11.28
N ASP A 15 11.85 -9.04 -12.37
CA ASP A 15 12.84 -9.12 -13.44
C ASP A 15 12.94 -7.80 -14.23
N LYS A 16 11.87 -7.00 -14.21
CA LYS A 16 11.80 -5.68 -14.86
C LYS A 16 12.01 -4.53 -13.90
N CYS A 17 12.00 -4.78 -12.59
CA CYS A 17 12.16 -3.74 -11.60
C CYS A 17 13.65 -3.35 -11.49
N VAL A 18 14.00 -2.15 -11.96
CA VAL A 18 15.37 -1.61 -11.82
C VAL A 18 15.58 -0.84 -10.51
N GLY A 19 14.56 -0.78 -9.65
CA GLY A 19 14.64 -0.10 -8.37
C GLY A 19 14.75 1.44 -8.44
N CYS A 20 14.33 2.09 -9.53
CA CYS A 20 14.51 3.54 -9.75
C CYS A 20 13.71 4.48 -8.84
N GLN A 21 12.79 3.97 -8.01
CA GLN A 21 11.95 4.74 -7.07
C GLN A 21 10.98 5.76 -7.70
N VAL A 22 10.85 5.82 -9.03
CA VAL A 22 9.90 6.72 -9.71
C VAL A 22 8.46 6.46 -9.24
N CYS A 23 8.08 5.19 -9.03
CA CYS A 23 6.76 4.85 -8.50
C CYS A 23 6.51 5.45 -7.10
N GLU A 24 7.54 5.56 -6.25
CA GLU A 24 7.40 6.16 -4.92
C GLU A 24 7.13 7.67 -5.04
N TYR A 25 7.92 8.36 -5.87
CA TYR A 25 7.81 9.80 -6.11
C TYR A 25 6.47 10.20 -6.74
N ILE A 26 6.00 9.45 -7.74
CA ILE A 26 4.71 9.74 -8.35
C ILE A 26 3.57 9.51 -7.35
N CYS A 27 3.65 8.47 -6.53
CA CYS A 27 2.65 8.22 -5.50
C CYS A 27 2.57 9.37 -4.47
N SER A 28 3.72 9.82 -3.95
CA SER A 28 3.74 10.93 -2.98
C SER A 28 3.35 12.26 -3.62
N TRP A 29 3.74 12.52 -4.87
CA TRP A 29 3.24 13.68 -5.61
C TRP A 29 1.72 13.64 -5.78
N THR A 30 1.17 12.51 -6.22
CA THR A 30 -0.28 12.39 -6.47
C THR A 30 -1.08 12.54 -5.19
N LYS A 31 -0.65 11.90 -4.09
CA LYS A 31 -1.43 11.80 -2.84
C LYS A 31 -1.15 12.91 -1.84
N GLU A 32 0.07 13.42 -1.80
CA GLU A 32 0.55 14.34 -0.75
C GLU A 32 1.03 15.68 -1.33
N LYS A 33 1.02 15.84 -2.66
CA LYS A 33 1.57 17.00 -3.38
C LYS A 33 3.03 17.31 -3.00
N ALA A 34 3.79 16.26 -2.65
CA ALA A 34 5.17 16.37 -2.21
C ALA A 34 6.06 15.36 -2.93
N PHE A 35 7.25 15.79 -3.37
CA PHE A 35 8.28 14.90 -3.90
C PHE A 35 9.08 14.26 -2.76
N ASN A 36 8.41 13.47 -1.91
CA ASN A 36 9.01 12.82 -0.76
C ASN A 36 8.67 11.31 -0.74
N PRO A 37 9.62 10.41 -1.03
CA PRO A 37 9.40 8.97 -1.00
C PRO A 37 8.96 8.43 0.37
N LEU A 38 9.27 9.11 1.47
CA LEU A 38 8.81 8.73 2.81
C LEU A 38 7.30 8.89 2.99
N LYS A 39 6.66 9.76 2.20
CA LYS A 39 5.21 9.91 2.18
C LYS A 39 4.52 9.03 1.13
N SER A 40 5.27 8.14 0.49
CA SER A 40 4.72 7.23 -0.52
C SER A 40 3.98 6.06 0.11
N ARG A 41 2.91 5.60 -0.54
CA ARG A 41 2.18 4.37 -0.19
C ARG A 41 2.77 3.13 -0.90
N ILE A 42 3.84 3.32 -1.69
CA ILE A 42 4.59 2.28 -2.38
C ILE A 42 6.01 2.30 -1.80
N ARG A 43 6.59 1.12 -1.60
CA ARG A 43 7.96 0.98 -1.10
C ARG A 43 8.83 0.17 -2.04
N VAL A 44 9.88 0.77 -2.58
CA VAL A 44 10.92 0.04 -3.32
C VAL A 44 11.91 -0.56 -2.34
N VAL A 45 12.11 -1.87 -2.43
CA VAL A 45 13.10 -2.63 -1.69
C VAL A 45 14.18 -3.07 -2.67
N ARG A 46 15.44 -2.74 -2.33
CA ARG A 46 16.62 -3.13 -3.09
C ARG A 46 17.39 -4.16 -2.28
N LEU A 47 17.32 -5.42 -2.69
CA LEU A 47 18.08 -6.53 -2.11
C LEU A 47 19.26 -6.80 -3.04
N ASN A 48 20.23 -5.89 -3.11
CA ASN A 48 21.41 -6.07 -3.95
C ASN A 48 22.28 -7.23 -3.43
N PRO A 49 22.80 -8.09 -4.31
CA PRO A 49 22.65 -8.13 -5.77
C PRO A 49 21.47 -9.00 -6.27
N LEU A 50 20.65 -9.54 -5.36
CA LEU A 50 19.62 -10.53 -5.67
C LEU A 50 18.45 -9.98 -6.50
N VAL A 51 17.76 -8.95 -6.00
CA VAL A 51 16.48 -8.53 -6.59
C VAL A 51 16.12 -7.11 -6.17
N ASN A 52 15.44 -6.40 -7.06
CA ASN A 52 14.69 -5.20 -6.71
C ASN A 52 13.19 -5.49 -6.83
N VAL A 53 12.41 -4.96 -5.91
CA VAL A 53 10.96 -5.18 -5.90
C VAL A 53 10.27 -3.93 -5.33
N SER A 54 9.10 -3.58 -5.85
CA SER A 54 8.21 -2.61 -5.21
C SER A 54 7.07 -3.32 -4.47
N ILE A 55 6.87 -2.93 -3.23
CA ILE A 55 5.81 -3.41 -2.36
C ILE A 55 4.68 -2.38 -2.36
N THR A 56 3.47 -2.86 -2.56
CA THR A 56 2.22 -2.10 -2.56
C THR A 56 1.26 -2.73 -1.55
N CYS A 57 0.18 -2.01 -1.22
CA CYS A 57 -0.91 -2.62 -0.47
C CYS A 57 -1.54 -3.76 -1.29
N ARG A 58 -1.69 -4.94 -0.67
CA ARG A 58 -2.22 -6.13 -1.32
C ARG A 58 -3.74 -6.31 -1.21
N LEU A 59 -4.43 -5.40 -0.52
CA LEU A 59 -5.87 -5.49 -0.27
C LEU A 59 -6.25 -6.88 0.28
N CYS A 60 -5.59 -7.27 1.37
CA CYS A 60 -5.74 -8.58 2.01
C CYS A 60 -7.21 -8.85 2.38
N GLU A 61 -7.70 -10.08 2.20
CA GLU A 61 -9.09 -10.47 2.55
C GLU A 61 -9.35 -10.38 4.04
N ASP A 62 -8.38 -10.83 4.81
CA ASP A 62 -8.31 -10.72 6.25
C ASP A 62 -7.14 -9.78 6.54
N PRO A 63 -7.38 -8.45 6.55
CA PRO A 63 -6.31 -7.47 6.67
C PRO A 63 -5.81 -7.37 8.11
N PRO A 64 -4.60 -7.90 8.43
CA PRO A 64 -4.08 -7.86 9.80
C PRO A 64 -3.82 -6.42 10.26
N CYS A 65 -3.58 -5.49 9.33
CA CYS A 65 -3.43 -4.07 9.65
C CYS A 65 -4.72 -3.45 10.23
N VAL A 66 -5.90 -3.86 9.72
CA VAL A 66 -7.18 -3.41 10.27
C VAL A 66 -7.39 -4.03 11.65
N ALA A 67 -7.18 -5.34 11.78
CA ALA A 67 -7.33 -6.05 13.05
C ALA A 67 -6.37 -5.54 14.16
N ALA A 68 -5.18 -5.08 13.78
CA ALA A 68 -4.18 -4.57 14.71
C ALA A 68 -4.40 -3.11 15.12
N CYS A 69 -5.28 -2.34 14.46
CA CYS A 69 -5.45 -0.93 14.74
C CYS A 69 -6.18 -0.72 16.09
N PRO A 70 -5.53 -0.18 17.14
CA PRO A 70 -6.13 -0.08 18.47
C PRO A 70 -7.21 1.01 18.58
N ARG A 71 -7.38 1.82 17.53
CA ARG A 71 -8.30 2.97 17.50
C ARG A 71 -9.45 2.79 16.51
N ASP A 72 -9.54 1.62 15.87
CA ASP A 72 -10.50 1.34 14.80
C ASP A 72 -10.50 2.44 13.72
N ALA A 73 -9.31 2.96 13.41
CA ALA A 73 -9.11 4.01 12.41
C ALA A 73 -8.96 3.43 10.99
N LEU A 74 -8.76 2.12 10.87
CA LEU A 74 -8.61 1.43 9.59
C LEU A 74 -9.85 0.59 9.29
N THR A 75 -10.34 0.65 8.06
CA THR A 75 -11.46 -0.20 7.59
C THR A 75 -11.18 -0.72 6.19
N GLN A 76 -11.78 -1.84 5.81
CA GLN A 76 -11.71 -2.36 4.45
C GLN A 76 -12.98 -1.99 3.68
N SER A 77 -12.83 -1.40 2.49
CA SER A 77 -13.93 -1.10 1.59
C SER A 77 -14.54 -2.37 1.02
N GLU A 78 -15.87 -2.51 1.13
CA GLU A 78 -16.63 -3.61 0.52
C GLU A 78 -16.64 -3.59 -1.01
N GLU A 79 -16.41 -2.42 -1.62
CA GLU A 79 -16.46 -2.24 -3.07
C GLU A 79 -15.29 -2.91 -3.78
N ASN A 80 -14.07 -2.74 -3.24
CA ASN A 80 -12.84 -3.11 -3.94
C ASN A 80 -11.71 -3.60 -3.02
N GLY A 81 -11.96 -3.75 -1.72
CA GLY A 81 -10.97 -4.24 -0.74
C GLY A 81 -9.91 -3.20 -0.33
N THR A 82 -10.03 -1.94 -0.75
CA THR A 82 -9.12 -0.85 -0.35
C THR A 82 -9.16 -0.65 1.16
N ILE A 83 -7.99 -0.48 1.77
CA ILE A 83 -7.89 -0.10 3.18
C ILE A 83 -8.03 1.42 3.28
N LEU A 84 -9.05 1.87 4.01
CA LEU A 84 -9.38 3.26 4.27
C LEU A 84 -8.84 3.66 5.64
N VAL A 85 -8.42 4.92 5.76
CA VAL A 85 -7.93 5.52 6.99
C VAL A 85 -8.88 6.65 7.38
N ASP A 86 -9.41 6.57 8.61
CA ASP A 86 -10.11 7.67 9.27
C ASP A 86 -9.05 8.58 9.94
N GLU A 87 -8.78 9.71 9.30
CA GLU A 87 -7.73 10.66 9.72
C GLU A 87 -8.06 11.33 11.07
N ASP A 88 -9.33 11.43 11.47
CA ASP A 88 -9.71 12.01 12.77
C ASP A 88 -9.41 11.03 13.91
N LYS A 89 -9.47 9.73 13.62
CA LYS A 89 -9.11 8.68 14.59
C LYS A 89 -7.63 8.32 14.54
N CYS A 90 -6.98 8.36 13.39
CA CYS A 90 -5.59 7.93 13.25
C CYS A 90 -4.60 8.88 13.95
N ASN A 91 -3.70 8.34 14.77
CA ASN A 91 -2.64 9.11 15.43
C ASN A 91 -1.21 8.61 15.13
N GLY A 92 -1.07 7.61 14.25
CA GLY A 92 0.22 7.09 13.81
C GLY A 92 0.98 6.21 14.82
N CYS A 93 0.28 5.54 15.74
CA CYS A 93 0.84 4.56 16.69
C CYS A 93 1.48 3.33 16.02
#